data_AF-A0A2G6MT29-F1
#
_entry.id   AF-A0A2G6MT29-F1
#
_cell.length_a   1.000
_cell.length_b   1.000
_cell.length_c   1.000
_cell.angle_alpha   90.00
_cell.angle_beta   90.00
_cell.angle_gamma   90.00
#
_symmetry.space_group_name_H-M   'P 1'
#
loop_
_entity.id
_entity.type
_entity.pdbx_description
1 polymer ?
#
loop_
_entity_poly.entity_id
_entity_poly.type
_entity_poly.pdbx_seq_one_letter_code
_entity_poly.pdbx_strand_id
1 'polypeptide(L)'
;MKDSAEHMSTQCSEYENLQNRHLDLLRAKQLPDLAQMTSERRGASEKLKSAVNEFISTANRSKSPSDAPKIATLKQRLGLILKVDETIGVEIQRHKSLLEKSLKDLKHGKKTLHSYRPSKDNPRLISISR
;
A
#
# COMPACT_ATOMS: atom_id res chain seq x y z
N MET A 1 -32.08 3.38 -15.88
CA MET A 1 -31.43 3.60 -14.56
C MET A 1 -30.59 2.37 -14.29
N LYS A 2 -29.27 2.49 -14.07
CA LYS A 2 -28.45 1.35 -13.64
C LYS A 2 -28.96 0.90 -12.27
N ASP A 3 -29.09 -0.40 -12.04
CA ASP A 3 -29.42 -0.93 -10.72
C ASP A 3 -28.29 -0.49 -9.76
N SER A 4 -28.64 0.27 -8.73
CA SER A 4 -27.69 0.77 -7.73
C SER A 4 -26.91 -0.38 -7.07
N ALA A 5 -27.52 -1.57 -6.96
CA ALA A 5 -26.85 -2.77 -6.49
C ALA A 5 -25.79 -3.30 -7.46
N GLU A 6 -26.06 -3.27 -8.77
CA GLU A 6 -25.06 -3.65 -9.78
C GLU A 6 -23.90 -2.66 -9.83
N HIS A 7 -24.20 -1.35 -9.72
CA HIS A 7 -23.17 -0.32 -9.68
C HIS A 7 -22.24 -0.49 -8.47
N MET A 8 -22.81 -0.68 -7.29
CA MET A 8 -22.08 -0.95 -6.05
C MET A 8 -21.23 -2.22 -6.17
N SER A 9 -21.80 -3.33 -6.68
CA SER A 9 -21.07 -4.59 -6.85
C SER A 9 -19.87 -4.44 -7.80
N THR A 10 -20.05 -3.67 -8.88
CA THR A 10 -18.98 -3.36 -9.84
C THR A 10 -17.85 -2.59 -9.16
N GLN A 11 -18.16 -1.57 -8.37
CA GLN A 11 -17.15 -0.77 -7.67
C GLN A 11 -16.40 -1.59 -6.60
N CYS A 12 -17.07 -2.53 -5.91
CA CYS A 12 -16.38 -3.48 -5.03
C CYS A 12 -15.37 -4.33 -5.82
N SER A 13 -15.78 -4.93 -6.94
CA SER A 13 -14.90 -5.77 -7.76
C SER A 13 -13.70 -4.99 -8.31
N GLU A 14 -13.92 -3.76 -8.80
CA GLU A 14 -12.85 -2.89 -9.30
C GLU A 14 -11.84 -2.56 -8.19
N TYR A 15 -12.32 -2.26 -6.99
CA TYR A 15 -11.45 -1.96 -5.85
C TYR A 15 -10.65 -3.18 -5.39
N GLU A 16 -11.30 -4.34 -5.26
CA GLU A 16 -10.66 -5.60 -4.90
C GLU A 16 -9.56 -5.98 -5.90
N ASN A 17 -9.85 -5.88 -7.20
CA ASN A 17 -8.88 -6.16 -8.27
C ASN A 17 -7.68 -5.22 -8.20
N LEU A 18 -7.91 -3.93 -7.94
CA LEU A 18 -6.84 -2.96 -7.77
C LEU A 18 -5.95 -3.31 -6.56
N GLN A 19 -6.57 -3.61 -5.41
CA GLN A 19 -5.85 -3.98 -4.19
C GLN A 19 -5.00 -5.25 -4.41
N ASN A 20 -5.57 -6.28 -5.03
CA ASN A 20 -4.85 -7.52 -5.34
C ASN A 20 -3.65 -7.26 -6.27
N ARG A 21 -3.84 -6.44 -7.33
CA ARG A 21 -2.74 -6.04 -8.22
C ARG A 21 -1.64 -5.30 -7.46
N HIS A 22 -2.00 -4.39 -6.55
CA HIS A 22 -1.01 -3.67 -5.73
C HIS A 22 -0.28 -4.60 -4.77
N LEU A 23 -0.97 -5.55 -4.17
CA LEU A 23 -0.38 -6.57 -3.31
C LEU A 23 0.65 -7.42 -4.07
N ASP A 24 0.31 -7.86 -5.29
CA ASP A 24 1.23 -8.62 -6.15
C ASP A 24 2.46 -7.80 -6.51
N LEU A 25 2.27 -6.51 -6.84
CA LEU A 25 3.38 -5.60 -7.13
C LEU A 25 4.27 -5.36 -5.91
N LEU A 26 3.68 -5.24 -4.70
CA LEU A 26 4.43 -5.11 -3.45
C LEU A 26 5.25 -6.36 -3.15
N ARG A 27 4.75 -7.55 -3.50
CA ARG A 27 5.47 -8.81 -3.30
C ARG A 27 6.58 -9.03 -4.33
N ALA A 28 6.36 -8.61 -5.58
CA ALA A 28 7.28 -8.83 -6.67
C ALA A 28 8.40 -7.78 -6.78
N LYS A 29 8.11 -6.51 -6.47
CA LYS A 29 9.06 -5.40 -6.67
C LYS A 29 9.78 -5.04 -5.37
N GLN A 30 11.10 -4.83 -5.47
CA GLN A 30 11.93 -4.38 -4.35
C GLN A 30 11.70 -2.90 -3.97
N LEU A 31 11.26 -2.07 -4.93
CA LEU A 31 10.96 -0.65 -4.75
C LEU A 31 9.68 -0.27 -5.52
N PRO A 32 8.49 -0.60 -4.98
CA PRO A 32 7.23 -0.23 -5.60
C PRO A 32 6.96 1.28 -5.45
N ASP A 33 6.27 1.87 -6.44
CA ASP A 33 5.82 3.27 -6.37
C ASP A 33 4.62 3.40 -5.43
N LEU A 34 4.91 3.62 -4.15
CA LEU A 34 3.91 3.77 -3.10
C LEU A 34 3.04 5.03 -3.29
N ALA A 35 3.58 6.09 -3.90
CA ALA A 35 2.84 7.33 -4.10
C ALA A 35 1.76 7.12 -5.16
N GLN A 36 2.11 6.50 -6.29
CA GLN A 36 1.15 6.12 -7.32
C GLN A 36 0.08 5.18 -6.76
N MET A 37 0.48 4.11 -6.07
CA MET A 37 -0.46 3.13 -5.50
C MET A 37 -1.42 3.78 -4.50
N THR A 38 -0.94 4.72 -3.69
CA THR A 38 -1.78 5.44 -2.72
C THR A 38 -2.79 6.35 -3.42
N SER A 39 -2.38 7.04 -4.49
CA SER A 39 -3.26 7.88 -5.30
C SER A 39 -4.37 7.05 -5.97
N GLU A 40 -3.99 5.94 -6.63
CA GLU A 40 -4.92 5.02 -7.28
C GLU A 40 -5.95 4.45 -6.29
N ARG A 41 -5.49 3.96 -5.12
CA ARG A 41 -6.39 3.42 -4.08
C ARG A 41 -7.29 4.49 -3.47
N ARG A 42 -6.79 5.72 -3.28
CA ARG A 42 -7.64 6.83 -2.79
C ARG A 42 -8.76 7.12 -3.78
N GLY A 43 -8.44 7.25 -5.06
CA GLY A 43 -9.43 7.50 -6.11
C GLY A 43 -10.48 6.39 -6.20
N ALA A 44 -10.06 5.13 -6.15
CA ALA A 44 -10.97 4.00 -6.21
C ALA A 44 -11.81 3.84 -4.92
N SER A 45 -11.24 4.17 -3.75
CA SER A 45 -11.97 4.17 -2.47
C SER A 45 -13.08 5.21 -2.44
N GLU A 46 -12.84 6.41 -2.97
CA GLU A 46 -13.88 7.45 -3.02
C GLU A 46 -15.02 7.05 -3.97
N LYS A 47 -14.72 6.42 -5.11
CA LYS A 47 -15.74 5.88 -6.01
C LYS A 47 -16.58 4.80 -5.32
N LEU A 48 -15.93 3.85 -4.64
CA LEU A 48 -16.60 2.80 -3.86
C LEU A 48 -17.50 3.41 -2.79
N LYS A 49 -17.00 4.37 -2.01
CA LYS A 49 -17.76 5.08 -0.99
C LYS A 49 -19.00 5.77 -1.58
N SER A 50 -18.87 6.43 -2.74
CA SER A 50 -20.01 7.05 -3.41
C SER A 50 -21.07 6.02 -3.80
N ALA A 51 -20.66 4.90 -4.40
CA ALA A 51 -21.60 3.84 -4.82
C ALA A 51 -22.29 3.16 -3.63
N VAL A 52 -21.57 2.95 -2.52
CA VAL A 52 -22.12 2.44 -1.27
C VAL A 52 -23.16 3.40 -0.69
N ASN A 53 -22.86 4.71 -0.65
CA ASN A 53 -23.78 5.71 -0.15
C ASN A 53 -25.06 5.80 -1.01
N GLU A 54 -24.93 5.71 -2.33
CA GLU A 54 -26.07 5.67 -3.25
C GLU A 54 -26.94 4.43 -3.01
N PHE A 55 -26.31 3.27 -2.87
CA PHE A 55 -27.00 2.01 -2.58
C PHE A 55 -27.77 2.06 -1.24
N ILE A 56 -27.11 2.51 -0.16
CA ILE A 56 -27.75 2.65 1.16
C ILE A 56 -28.90 3.66 1.10
N SER A 57 -28.72 4.79 0.40
CA SER A 57 -29.76 5.80 0.24
C SER A 57 -30.98 5.25 -0.50
N THR A 58 -30.76 4.41 -1.51
CA THR A 58 -31.82 3.77 -2.29
C THR A 58 -32.54 2.70 -1.47
N ALA A 59 -31.81 1.84 -0.76
CA ALA A 59 -32.36 0.80 0.12
C ALA A 59 -33.19 1.38 1.29
N ASN A 60 -32.75 2.50 1.86
CA ASN A 60 -33.48 3.18 2.92
C ASN A 60 -34.79 3.82 2.43
N ARG A 61 -34.83 4.25 1.16
CA ARG A 61 -36.04 4.81 0.52
C ARG A 61 -37.04 3.73 0.12
N SER A 62 -36.57 2.61 -0.41
CA SER A 62 -37.41 1.49 -0.85
C SER A 62 -38.03 0.73 0.32
N LYS A 63 -37.34 0.64 1.47
CA LYS A 63 -37.70 -0.22 2.63
C LYS A 63 -38.05 -1.65 2.21
N SER A 64 -37.44 -2.14 1.13
CA SER A 64 -37.75 -3.47 0.61
C SER A 64 -37.15 -4.54 1.51
N PRO A 65 -37.91 -5.59 1.89
CA PRO A 65 -37.35 -6.74 2.61
C PRO A 65 -36.20 -7.41 1.84
N SER A 66 -36.17 -7.28 0.52
CA SER A 66 -35.11 -7.82 -0.35
C SER A 66 -33.76 -7.10 -0.24
N ASP A 67 -33.71 -5.92 0.39
CA ASP A 67 -32.48 -5.14 0.52
C ASP A 67 -31.63 -5.57 1.74
N ALA A 68 -32.25 -6.14 2.77
CA ALA A 68 -31.56 -6.66 3.96
C ALA A 68 -30.46 -7.69 3.63
N PRO A 69 -30.70 -8.75 2.83
CA PRO A 69 -29.64 -9.69 2.46
C PRO A 69 -28.55 -9.03 1.61
N LYS A 70 -28.89 -8.07 0.73
CA LYS A 70 -27.91 -7.35 -0.10
C LYS A 70 -26.98 -6.49 0.76
N ILE A 71 -27.50 -5.82 1.79
CA ILE A 71 -26.71 -5.05 2.76
C ILE A 71 -25.78 -5.98 3.57
N ALA A 72 -26.26 -7.16 3.97
CA ALA A 72 -25.44 -8.14 4.67
C ALA A 72 -24.25 -8.61 3.81
N THR A 73 -24.50 -8.94 2.53
CA THR A 73 -23.45 -9.30 1.57
C THR A 73 -22.45 -8.16 1.38
N LEU A 74 -22.92 -6.92 1.24
CA LEU A 74 -22.04 -5.75 1.14
C LEU A 74 -21.14 -5.61 2.39
N LYS A 75 -21.71 -5.76 3.58
CA LYS A 75 -20.94 -5.69 4.83
C LYS A 75 -19.85 -6.76 4.90
N GLN A 76 -20.18 -7.99 4.51
CA GLN A 76 -19.20 -9.07 4.44
C GLN A 76 -18.07 -8.74 3.46
N ARG A 77 -18.43 -8.24 2.28
CA ARG A 77 -17.49 -7.91 1.21
C ARG A 77 -16.56 -6.75 1.59
N LEU A 78 -17.10 -5.68 2.18
CA LEU A 78 -16.29 -4.59 2.76
C LEU A 78 -15.34 -5.10 3.85
N GLY A 79 -15.77 -6.06 4.66
CA GLY A 79 -14.91 -6.71 5.65
C GLY A 79 -13.72 -7.44 5.01
N LEU A 80 -13.89 -8.05 3.84
CA LEU A 80 -12.78 -8.67 3.09
C LEU A 80 -11.84 -7.61 2.51
N ILE A 81 -12.38 -6.55 1.91
CA ILE A 81 -11.61 -5.41 1.39
C ILE A 81 -10.71 -4.80 2.46
N LEU A 82 -11.23 -4.61 3.67
CA LEU A 82 -10.46 -4.06 4.80
C LEU A 82 -9.30 -4.97 5.21
N LYS A 83 -9.50 -6.29 5.22
CA LYS A 83 -8.41 -7.25 5.51
C LYS A 83 -7.30 -7.20 4.46
N VAL A 84 -7.65 -6.97 3.19
CA VAL A 84 -6.63 -6.80 2.14
C VAL A 84 -5.86 -5.50 2.35
N ASP A 85 -6.51 -4.40 2.73
CA ASP A 85 -5.84 -3.14 3.06
C ASP A 85 -4.87 -3.29 4.24
N GLU A 86 -5.27 -4.00 5.30
CA GLU A 86 -4.38 -4.34 6.42
C GLU A 86 -3.14 -5.10 5.93
N THR A 87 -3.33 -6.07 5.05
CA THR A 87 -2.24 -6.87 4.47
C THR A 87 -1.28 -5.99 3.65
N ILE A 88 -1.82 -5.06 2.84
CA ILE A 88 -1.01 -4.09 2.11
C ILE A 88 -0.21 -3.21 3.10
N GLY A 89 -0.84 -2.77 4.19
CA GLY A 89 -0.17 -2.00 5.24
C GLY A 89 1.03 -2.73 5.83
N VAL A 90 0.90 -4.02 6.10
CA VAL A 90 2.00 -4.88 6.58
C VAL A 90 3.15 -4.95 5.58
N GLU A 91 2.87 -5.17 4.28
CA GLU A 91 3.91 -5.24 3.25
C GLU A 91 4.63 -3.89 3.06
N ILE A 92 3.90 -2.77 3.12
CA ILE A 92 4.52 -1.43 3.08
C ILE A 92 5.47 -1.24 4.26
N GLN A 93 5.04 -1.64 5.46
CA GLN A 93 5.88 -1.53 6.66
C GLN A 93 7.14 -2.41 6.56
N ARG A 94 7.01 -3.62 5.99
CA ARG A 94 8.14 -4.50 5.71
C ARG A 94 9.16 -3.84 4.77
N HIS A 95 8.70 -3.26 3.66
CA HIS A 95 9.56 -2.53 2.72
C HIS A 95 10.26 -1.35 3.39
N LYS A 96 9.55 -0.57 4.21
CA LYS A 96 10.14 0.52 4.99
C LYS A 96 11.28 0.03 5.88
N SER A 97 11.08 -1.05 6.63
CA SER A 97 12.12 -1.61 7.50
C SER A 97 13.35 -2.10 6.72
N LEU A 98 13.15 -2.70 5.54
CA LEU A 98 14.25 -3.12 4.66
C LEU A 98 15.07 -1.93 4.15
N LEU A 99 14.40 -0.83 3.78
CA LEU A 99 15.06 0.41 3.34
C LEU A 99 15.83 1.07 4.47
N GLU A 100 15.24 1.14 5.67
CA GLU A 100 15.93 1.68 6.85
C GLU A 100 17.20 0.89 7.19
N LYS A 101 17.16 -0.44 7.09
CA LYS A 101 18.35 -1.29 7.26
C LYS A 101 19.40 -0.98 6.19
N SER A 102 19.00 -0.97 4.93
CA SER A 102 19.90 -0.68 3.80
C SER A 102 20.56 0.70 3.92
N LEU A 103 19.82 1.72 4.36
CA LEU A 103 20.35 3.06 4.61
C LEU A 103 21.34 3.11 5.78
N LYS A 104 21.08 2.35 6.85
CA LYS A 104 22.03 2.22 7.97
C LYS A 104 23.34 1.58 7.51
N ASP A 105 23.25 0.52 6.70
CA ASP A 105 24.42 -0.18 6.16
C ASP A 105 25.23 0.74 5.23
N LEU A 106 24.56 1.50 4.35
CA LEU A 106 25.19 2.53 3.52
C LEU A 106 25.86 3.63 4.33
N LYS A 107 25.22 4.12 5.39
CA LYS A 107 25.80 5.13 6.29
C LYS A 107 27.04 4.59 7.00
N HIS A 108 27.01 3.34 7.43
CA HIS A 108 28.17 2.67 8.03
C HIS A 108 29.31 2.51 7.03
N GLY A 109 29.03 2.00 5.83
CA GLY A 109 30.01 1.87 4.74
C GLY A 109 30.64 3.21 4.37
N LYS A 110 29.85 4.29 4.27
CA LYS A 110 30.35 5.66 4.04
C LYS A 110 31.29 6.11 5.15
N LYS A 111 30.96 5.86 6.42
CA LYS A 111 31.82 6.21 7.57
C LYS A 111 33.15 5.44 7.51
N THR A 112 33.09 4.15 7.20
CA THR A 112 34.26 3.28 7.06
C THR A 112 35.18 3.75 5.94
N LEU A 113 34.64 4.04 4.74
CA LEU A 113 35.41 4.61 3.63
C LEU A 113 36.06 5.95 3.99
N HIS A 114 35.37 6.79 4.77
CA HIS A 114 35.93 8.05 5.22
C HIS A 114 37.11 7.87 6.18
N SER A 115 37.08 6.83 7.03
CA SER A 115 38.21 6.50 7.92
C SER A 115 39.45 5.98 7.18
N TYR A 116 39.29 5.42 5.98
CA TYR A 116 40.41 5.01 5.12
C TYR A 116 40.98 6.16 4.29
N ARG A 117 40.33 7.33 4.27
CA ARG A 117 40.84 8.48 3.54
C ARG A 117 42.04 9.05 4.31
N PRO A 118 43.25 9.09 3.73
CA PRO A 118 44.39 9.68 4.41
C PRO A 118 44.07 11.14 4.75
N SER A 119 44.26 11.52 6.02
CA SER A 119 44.14 12.91 6.45
C SER A 119 45.11 13.74 5.61
N LYS A 120 44.63 14.86 5.03
CA LYS A 120 45.46 15.78 4.23
C LYS A 120 46.68 16.32 5.00
N ASP A 121 46.73 16.14 6.32
CA ASP A 121 47.76 16.70 7.20
C ASP A 121 48.77 15.68 7.77
N ASN A 122 48.88 14.45 7.27
CA ASN A 122 50.01 13.59 7.68
C ASN A 122 50.32 12.45 6.68
N PRO A 123 51.47 12.48 5.99
CA PRO A 123 52.03 11.27 5.39
C PRO A 123 52.53 10.36 6.51
N ARG A 124 51.88 9.21 6.73
CA ARG A 124 52.45 8.13 7.54
C ARG A 124 53.59 7.49 6.74
N LEU A 125 54.79 8.03 6.90
CA LEU A 125 56.05 7.36 6.55
C LEU A 125 56.20 6.15 7.47
N ILE A 126 55.81 4.97 6.98
CA ILE A 126 56.28 3.71 7.57
C ILE A 126 57.67 3.49 6.98
N SER A 127 58.72 3.88 7.72
CA SER A 127 60.08 3.49 7.37
C SER A 127 60.24 2.00 7.66
N ILE A 128 60.38 1.20 6.61
CA ILE A 128 60.84 -0.18 6.73
C ILE A 128 62.36 -0.11 6.84
N SER A 129 62.87 -0.22 8.06
CA SER A 129 64.31 -0.44 8.30
C SER A 129 64.64 -1.90 7.98
N ARG A 130 65.63 -2.11 7.11
CA ARG A 130 66.23 -3.43 6.83
C ARG A 130 67.03 -3.93 8.01
#